data_AF-A0A7Z0HAB6-F1
#
_entry.id   AF-A0A7Z0HAB6-F1
#
_cell.length_a   1.000
_cell.length_b   1.000
_cell.length_c   1.000
_cell.angle_alpha   90.00
_cell.angle_beta   90.00
_cell.angle_gamma   90.00
#
_symmetry.space_group_name_H-M   'P 1'
#
loop_
_entity.id
_entity.type
_entity.pdbx_description
1 polymer ?
#
loop_
_entity_poly.entity_id
_entity_poly.type
_entity_poly.pdbx_seq_one_letter_code
_entity_poly.pdbx_strand_id
1 'polypeptide(L)'
;MKDEDWMLDTVEVWAIALTDLKITRTELFTAQRKSMSLEWPPTAPADFLALGRTETANNYPDMRQEYLAAAQGNYKHEVTLETANRVGEWQIKTQPESISYKSWQKHYPEVCKEHSEGADFKVPETHRVEHSHTPVQAGSEADKRISEKLAELRRLSA
;
A
#
# COMPACT_ATOMS: atom_id res chain seq x y z
N MET A 1 44.63 8.86 -29.00
CA MET A 1 43.49 8.68 -28.10
C MET A 1 43.02 10.08 -27.77
N LYS A 2 41.80 10.46 -28.17
CA LYS A 2 41.32 11.83 -27.99
C LYS A 2 40.91 12.01 -26.54
N ASP A 3 41.31 13.12 -25.94
CA ASP A 3 41.01 13.49 -24.55
C ASP A 3 39.54 13.93 -24.34
N GLU A 4 38.65 13.63 -25.30
CA GLU A 4 37.28 14.14 -25.37
C GLU A 4 36.22 13.16 -24.81
N ASP A 5 36.58 11.90 -24.49
CA ASP A 5 35.60 10.87 -24.07
C ASP A 5 35.37 10.76 -22.55
N TRP A 6 36.05 11.58 -21.73
CA TRP A 6 36.01 11.47 -20.26
C TRP A 6 34.96 12.35 -19.58
N MET A 7 34.21 13.12 -20.36
CA MET A 7 33.12 13.99 -19.88
C MET A 7 31.79 13.44 -20.38
N LEU A 8 31.55 12.13 -20.19
CA LEU A 8 30.17 11.65 -20.04
C LEU A 8 29.57 12.53 -18.95
N ASP A 9 28.72 13.47 -19.39
CA ASP A 9 28.38 14.68 -18.65
C ASP A 9 27.99 14.24 -17.25
N THR A 10 28.67 14.70 -16.21
CA THR A 10 28.44 14.21 -14.84
C THR A 10 26.95 14.26 -14.48
N VAL A 11 26.23 15.22 -15.08
CA VAL A 11 24.77 15.34 -15.06
C VAL A 11 24.04 14.10 -15.61
N GLU A 12 24.47 13.55 -16.74
CA GLU A 12 23.91 12.35 -17.37
C GLU A 12 24.14 11.11 -16.51
N VAL A 13 25.36 10.94 -15.97
CA VAL A 13 25.66 9.83 -15.04
C VAL A 13 24.81 9.92 -13.77
N TRP A 14 24.64 11.12 -13.23
CA TRP A 14 23.77 11.35 -12.07
C TRP A 14 22.30 11.12 -12.41
N ALA A 15 21.83 11.56 -13.57
CA ALA A 15 20.46 11.37 -14.01
C ALA A 15 20.11 9.88 -14.15
N ILE A 16 21.00 9.09 -14.76
CA ILE A 16 20.84 7.63 -14.88
C ILE A 16 20.82 7.00 -13.48
N ALA A 17 21.83 7.28 -12.65
CA ALA A 17 21.93 6.70 -11.31
C ALA A 17 20.73 7.04 -10.42
N LEU A 18 20.24 8.28 -10.43
CA LEU A 18 19.08 8.69 -9.65
C LEU A 18 17.78 8.08 -10.18
N THR A 19 17.68 7.89 -11.50
CA THR A 19 16.53 7.21 -12.14
C THR A 19 16.51 5.72 -11.76
N ASP A 20 17.66 5.04 -11.82
CA ASP A 20 17.80 3.64 -11.40
C ASP A 20 17.49 3.45 -9.91
N LEU A 21 17.85 4.44 -9.09
CA LEU A 21 17.50 4.49 -7.66
C LEU A 21 16.05 4.88 -7.39
N LYS A 22 15.24 5.08 -8.44
CA LYS A 22 13.82 5.44 -8.39
C LYS A 22 13.54 6.72 -7.59
N ILE A 23 14.35 7.77 -7.79
CA ILE A 23 14.07 9.06 -7.15
C ILE A 23 12.72 9.62 -7.59
N THR A 24 11.92 10.08 -6.64
CA THR A 24 10.68 10.82 -6.92
C THR A 24 10.94 12.32 -7.05
N ARG A 25 10.02 13.06 -7.70
CA ARG A 25 10.14 14.53 -7.79
C ARG A 25 10.20 15.20 -6.41
N THR A 26 9.43 14.71 -5.45
CA THR A 26 9.40 15.25 -4.09
C THR A 26 10.74 15.04 -3.38
N GLU A 27 11.30 13.83 -3.46
CA GLU A 27 12.63 13.54 -2.91
C GLU A 27 13.72 14.39 -3.58
N LEU A 28 13.64 14.60 -4.90
CA LEU A 28 14.57 15.47 -5.63
C LEU A 28 14.52 16.91 -5.11
N PHE A 29 13.33 17.49 -4.94
CA PHE A 29 13.18 18.84 -4.41
C PHE A 29 13.65 18.96 -2.95
N THR A 30 13.32 17.99 -2.09
CA THR A 30 13.78 17.97 -0.70
C THR A 30 15.30 17.81 -0.61
N ALA A 31 15.88 16.89 -1.39
CA ALA A 31 17.33 16.67 -1.45
C ALA A 31 18.06 17.92 -1.96
N GLN A 32 17.53 18.58 -3.01
CA GLN A 32 18.07 19.83 -3.53
C GLN A 32 18.07 20.94 -2.48
N ARG A 33 16.96 21.12 -1.76
CA ARG A 33 16.86 22.16 -0.72
C ARG A 33 17.85 21.92 0.42
N LYS A 34 18.04 20.66 0.82
CA LYS A 34 19.00 20.29 1.88
C LYS A 34 20.43 20.38 1.42
N SER A 35 20.75 19.95 0.19
CA SER A 35 22.12 20.02 -0.33
C SER A 35 22.63 21.46 -0.38
N MET A 36 21.76 22.44 -0.63
CA MET A 36 22.08 23.87 -0.57
C MET A 36 22.41 24.38 0.86
N SER A 37 22.01 23.65 1.89
CA SER A 37 22.26 23.99 3.30
C SER A 37 23.45 23.26 3.92
N LEU A 38 24.04 22.31 3.20
CA LEU A 38 25.22 21.57 3.66
C LEU A 38 26.49 22.39 3.43
N GLU A 39 27.45 22.25 4.34
CA GLU A 39 28.80 22.83 4.19
C GLU A 39 29.56 22.18 3.02
N TRP A 40 29.26 20.92 2.71
CA TRP A 40 29.84 20.17 1.61
C TRP A 40 28.74 19.55 0.74
N PRO A 41 28.80 19.72 -0.59
CA PRO A 41 27.83 19.09 -1.49
C PRO A 41 28.01 17.56 -1.49
N PRO A 42 26.92 16.79 -1.67
CA PRO A 42 27.02 15.35 -1.80
C PRO A 42 27.84 14.99 -3.05
N THR A 43 28.76 14.05 -2.89
CA THR A 43 29.70 13.62 -3.94
C THR A 43 29.21 12.39 -4.71
N ALA A 44 28.19 11.70 -4.19
CA ALA A 44 27.56 10.55 -4.83
C ALA A 44 26.03 10.74 -4.96
N PRO A 45 25.40 10.22 -6.04
CA PRO A 45 23.94 10.24 -6.21
C PRO A 45 23.18 9.59 -5.04
N ALA A 46 23.75 8.54 -4.44
CA ALA A 46 23.14 7.84 -3.31
C ALA A 46 23.07 8.72 -2.04
N ASP A 47 24.13 9.47 -1.77
CA ASP A 47 24.18 10.39 -0.61
C ASP A 47 23.21 11.55 -0.81
N PHE A 48 23.10 12.06 -2.05
CA PHE A 48 22.12 13.07 -2.39
C PHE A 48 20.68 12.55 -2.19
N LEU A 49 20.38 11.34 -2.64
CA LEU A 49 19.07 10.72 -2.45
C LEU A 49 18.72 10.49 -0.97
N ALA A 50 19.70 10.14 -0.13
CA ALA A 50 19.51 9.97 1.31
C ALA A 50 19.01 11.26 2.01
N LEU A 51 19.40 12.44 1.51
CA LEU A 51 18.90 13.73 2.00
C LEU A 51 17.40 13.89 1.74
N GLY A 52 16.91 13.42 0.59
CA GLY A 52 15.49 13.42 0.24
C GLY A 52 14.69 12.39 1.04
N ARG A 53 15.23 11.18 1.22
CA ARG A 53 14.56 10.05 1.89
C ARG A 53 14.40 10.19 3.40
N THR A 54 15.23 10.99 4.05
CA THR A 54 15.16 11.18 5.52
C THR A 54 13.85 11.82 5.99
N GLU A 55 13.12 12.55 5.13
CA GLU A 55 11.80 13.11 5.47
C GLU A 55 10.64 12.13 5.27
N THR A 56 10.79 11.12 4.41
CA THR A 56 9.72 10.15 4.16
C THR A 56 9.38 9.36 5.42
N ALA A 57 10.35 9.13 6.32
CA ALA A 57 10.12 8.50 7.62
C ALA A 57 9.15 9.30 8.52
N ASN A 58 9.10 10.64 8.40
CA ASN A 58 8.17 11.49 9.15
C ASN A 58 6.79 11.64 8.49
N ASN A 59 6.63 11.20 7.24
CA ASN A 59 5.36 11.24 6.52
C ASN A 59 4.46 10.03 6.81
N TYR A 60 4.98 9.00 7.49
CA TYR A 60 4.18 7.83 7.82
C TYR A 60 3.41 8.02 9.12
N PRO A 61 2.13 7.58 9.16
CA PRO A 61 1.34 7.62 10.37
C PRO A 61 1.93 6.73 11.48
N ASP A 62 1.55 7.02 12.72
CA ASP A 62 2.04 6.29 13.88
C ASP A 62 1.67 4.81 13.80
N MET A 63 2.69 3.94 13.87
CA MET A 63 2.55 2.50 13.72
C MET A 63 1.52 1.89 14.69
N ARG A 64 1.48 2.40 15.93
CA ARG A 64 0.59 1.87 16.96
C ARG A 64 -0.85 2.24 16.66
N GLN A 65 -1.09 3.48 16.22
CA GLN A 65 -2.41 3.92 15.76
C GLN A 65 -2.88 3.13 14.53
N GLU A 66 -2.00 2.91 13.55
CA GLU A 66 -2.35 2.16 12.35
C GLU A 66 -2.65 0.68 12.64
N TYR A 67 -1.94 0.06 13.57
CA TYR A 67 -2.28 -1.29 14.03
C TYR A 67 -3.70 -1.35 14.65
N LEU A 68 -4.05 -0.38 15.49
CA LEU A 68 -5.38 -0.31 16.09
C LEU A 68 -6.47 -0.06 15.04
N ALA A 69 -6.18 0.77 14.04
CA ALA A 69 -7.08 0.99 12.91
C ALA A 69 -7.25 -0.29 12.07
N ALA A 70 -6.17 -1.00 11.78
CA ALA A 70 -6.18 -2.27 11.06
C ALA A 70 -6.96 -3.37 11.80
N ALA A 71 -6.82 -3.46 13.13
CA ALA A 71 -7.61 -4.40 13.93
C ALA A 71 -9.13 -4.15 13.84
N GLN A 72 -9.53 -2.88 13.61
CA GLN A 72 -10.91 -2.48 13.36
C GLN A 72 -11.32 -2.60 11.87
N GLY A 73 -10.41 -3.03 10.99
CA GLY A 73 -10.64 -3.11 9.54
C GLY A 73 -10.66 -1.75 8.83
N ASN A 74 -10.05 -0.73 9.43
CA ASN A 74 -9.97 0.62 8.87
C ASN A 74 -8.58 0.85 8.27
N TYR A 75 -8.50 0.86 6.95
CA TYR A 75 -7.24 1.00 6.21
C TYR A 75 -7.23 2.35 5.47
N LYS A 76 -6.90 3.42 6.18
CA LYS A 76 -6.85 4.79 5.61
C LYS A 76 -5.60 5.05 4.77
N HIS A 77 -4.52 4.34 5.08
CA HIS A 77 -3.23 4.48 4.43
C HIS A 77 -2.86 3.17 3.72
N GLU A 78 -2.24 3.27 2.55
CA GLU A 78 -1.85 2.12 1.72
C GLU A 78 -0.87 1.17 2.43
N VAL A 79 0.14 1.74 3.10
CA VAL A 79 1.06 1.03 3.99
C VAL A 79 0.35 0.22 5.08
N THR A 80 -0.76 0.72 5.63
CA THR A 80 -1.53 0.00 6.67
C THR A 80 -2.21 -1.23 6.09
N LEU A 81 -2.81 -1.12 4.91
CA LEU A 81 -3.41 -2.27 4.24
C LEU A 81 -2.34 -3.30 3.86
N GLU A 82 -1.23 -2.85 3.26
CA GLU A 82 -0.16 -3.75 2.83
C GLU A 82 0.48 -4.46 4.03
N THR A 83 0.69 -3.74 5.13
CA THR A 83 1.15 -4.36 6.39
C THR A 83 0.14 -5.38 6.90
N ALA A 84 -1.15 -5.06 6.85
CA ALA A 84 -2.21 -6.00 7.23
C ALA A 84 -2.27 -7.24 6.33
N ASN A 85 -1.98 -7.10 5.04
CA ASN A 85 -1.88 -8.23 4.10
C ASN A 85 -0.71 -9.16 4.45
N ARG A 86 0.46 -8.59 4.77
CA ARG A 86 1.65 -9.38 5.14
C ARG A 86 1.51 -10.10 6.47
N VAL A 87 0.92 -9.43 7.46
CA VAL A 87 0.63 -10.03 8.77
C VAL A 87 -0.56 -11.00 8.66
N GLY A 88 -1.53 -10.72 7.80
CA GLY A 88 -2.78 -11.46 7.68
C GLY A 88 -3.91 -10.79 8.48
N GLU A 89 -4.88 -10.19 7.79
CA GLU A 89 -6.02 -9.48 8.39
C GLU A 89 -6.77 -10.33 9.44
N TRP A 90 -6.96 -11.61 9.14
CA TRP A 90 -7.63 -12.53 10.06
C TRP A 90 -6.84 -12.76 11.34
N GLN A 91 -5.51 -12.79 11.25
CA GLN A 91 -4.62 -12.98 12.39
C GLN A 91 -4.62 -11.73 13.28
N ILE A 92 -4.66 -10.53 12.68
CA ILE A 92 -4.78 -9.27 13.42
C ILE A 92 -6.09 -9.22 14.24
N LYS A 93 -7.19 -9.74 13.68
CA LYS A 93 -8.51 -9.72 14.33
C LYS A 93 -8.70 -10.81 15.39
N THR A 94 -8.06 -11.97 15.22
CA THR A 94 -8.35 -13.15 16.06
C THR A 94 -7.25 -13.50 17.05
N GLN A 95 -5.99 -13.11 16.80
CA GLN A 95 -4.89 -13.45 17.70
C GLN A 95 -4.73 -12.43 18.83
N PRO A 96 -4.13 -12.87 19.96
CA PRO A 96 -3.71 -11.95 21.01
C PRO A 96 -2.73 -10.91 20.48
N GLU A 97 -2.88 -9.68 20.98
CA GLU A 97 -2.03 -8.54 20.61
C GLU A 97 -0.54 -8.81 20.79
N SER A 98 -0.15 -9.62 21.78
CA SER A 98 1.25 -10.00 22.01
C SER A 98 1.89 -10.74 20.83
N ILE A 99 1.10 -11.34 19.95
CA ILE A 99 1.54 -12.06 18.76
C ILE A 99 1.35 -11.19 17.50
N SER A 100 0.12 -10.71 17.28
CA SER A 100 -0.22 -9.94 16.08
C SER A 100 0.51 -8.60 16.00
N TYR A 101 0.65 -7.88 17.12
CA TYR A 101 1.39 -6.61 17.14
C TYR A 101 2.89 -6.83 16.94
N LYS A 102 3.46 -7.91 17.45
CA LYS A 102 4.88 -8.23 17.23
C LYS A 102 5.18 -8.49 15.74
N SER A 103 4.26 -9.18 15.05
CA SER A 103 4.35 -9.38 13.60
C SER A 103 4.20 -8.04 12.85
N TRP A 104 3.26 -7.20 13.29
CA TRP A 104 3.07 -5.85 12.74
C TRP A 104 4.31 -4.98 12.86
N GLN A 105 4.94 -4.95 14.03
CA GLN A 105 6.17 -4.18 14.28
C GLN A 105 7.34 -4.59 13.38
N LYS A 106 7.35 -5.83 12.91
CA LYS A 106 8.36 -6.31 11.95
C LYS A 106 8.06 -5.79 10.55
N HIS A 107 6.81 -5.92 10.09
CA HIS A 107 6.47 -5.65 8.69
C HIS A 107 6.20 -4.17 8.41
N TYR A 108 5.66 -3.41 9.36
CA TYR A 108 5.33 -2.00 9.15
C TYR A 108 6.54 -1.15 8.71
N PRO A 109 7.73 -1.24 9.35
CA PRO A 109 8.91 -0.50 8.89
C PRO A 109 9.41 -0.95 7.52
N GLU A 110 9.31 -2.25 7.20
CA GLU A 110 9.69 -2.79 5.89
C GLU A 110 8.80 -2.20 4.80
N VAL A 111 7.48 -2.18 5.02
CA VAL A 111 6.50 -1.61 4.10
C VAL A 111 6.68 -0.09 3.96
N CYS A 112 6.87 0.65 5.06
CA CYS A 112 7.19 2.09 4.99
C CYS A 112 8.45 2.36 4.16
N LYS A 113 9.48 1.51 4.30
CA LYS A 113 10.72 1.63 3.54
C LYS A 113 10.48 1.36 2.05
N GLU A 114 9.82 0.26 1.71
CA GLU A 114 9.49 -0.06 0.32
C GLU A 114 8.62 1.02 -0.33
N HIS A 115 7.63 1.54 0.39
CA HIS A 115 6.83 2.67 -0.07
C HIS A 115 7.68 3.91 -0.31
N SER A 116 8.63 4.20 0.60
CA SER A 116 9.55 5.34 0.43
C SER A 116 10.51 5.16 -0.75
N GLU A 117 10.79 3.93 -1.16
CA GLU A 117 11.59 3.59 -2.34
C GLU A 117 10.75 3.57 -3.64
N GLY A 118 9.48 4.01 -3.57
CA GLY A 118 8.58 4.13 -4.71
C GLY A 118 7.80 2.86 -5.05
N ALA A 119 7.61 1.94 -4.09
CA ALA A 119 6.66 0.84 -4.25
C ALA A 119 5.22 1.39 -4.29
N ASP A 120 4.46 0.98 -5.30
CA ASP A 120 3.07 1.42 -5.52
C ASP A 120 2.12 0.42 -4.83
N PHE A 121 1.65 0.76 -3.63
CA PHE A 121 0.73 -0.08 -2.87
C PHE A 121 -0.72 0.29 -3.20
N LYS A 122 -1.40 -0.54 -4.00
CA LYS A 122 -2.79 -0.29 -4.37
C LYS A 122 -3.73 -0.84 -3.30
N VAL A 123 -4.40 0.05 -2.57
CA VAL A 123 -5.62 -0.30 -1.83
C VAL A 123 -6.68 -0.64 -2.87
N PRO A 124 -7.19 -1.89 -2.95
CA PRO A 124 -8.26 -2.20 -3.88
C PRO A 124 -9.47 -1.35 -3.51
N GLU A 125 -9.94 -0.51 -4.43
CA GLU A 125 -11.28 0.03 -4.31
C GLU A 125 -12.23 -1.17 -4.19
N THR A 126 -13.04 -1.15 -3.13
CA THR A 126 -13.98 -2.22 -2.83
C THR A 126 -14.86 -2.43 -4.05
N HIS A 127 -14.63 -3.54 -4.76
CA HIS A 127 -15.54 -3.99 -5.80
C HIS A 127 -16.81 -4.47 -5.10
N ARG A 128 -17.69 -3.54 -4.75
CA ARG A 128 -19.07 -3.87 -4.40
C ARG A 128 -19.63 -4.57 -5.62
N VAL A 129 -19.85 -5.87 -5.51
CA VAL A 129 -20.68 -6.60 -6.47
C VAL A 129 -22.05 -5.94 -6.36
N GLU A 130 -22.45 -5.18 -7.39
CA GLU A 130 -23.82 -4.71 -7.50
C GLU A 130 -24.73 -5.94 -7.54
N HIS A 131 -25.43 -6.19 -6.43
CA HIS A 131 -26.43 -7.23 -6.38
C HIS A 131 -27.61 -6.81 -7.26
N SER A 132 -27.60 -7.24 -8.53
CA SER A 132 -28.75 -7.13 -9.42
C SER A 132 -29.80 -8.15 -9.00
N HIS A 133 -30.78 -7.72 -8.21
CA HIS A 133 -31.98 -8.50 -7.95
C HIS A 133 -32.87 -8.47 -9.21
N THR A 134 -32.69 -9.44 -10.10
CA THR A 134 -33.68 -9.67 -11.15
C THR A 134 -34.90 -10.34 -10.51
N PRO A 135 -36.10 -9.73 -10.54
CA PRO A 135 -37.30 -10.37 -10.01
C PRO A 135 -37.53 -11.69 -10.73
N VAL A 136 -37.91 -12.72 -9.98
CA VAL A 136 -38.31 -14.00 -10.59
C VAL A 136 -39.49 -13.73 -11.51
N GLN A 137 -39.36 -14.11 -12.78
CA GLN A 137 -40.44 -13.95 -13.75
C GLN A 137 -41.60 -14.88 -13.38
N ALA A 138 -42.81 -14.33 -13.31
CA ALA A 138 -44.03 -15.07 -13.05
C ALA A 138 -44.19 -16.19 -14.10
N GLY A 139 -44.42 -17.42 -13.64
CA GLY A 139 -44.56 -18.61 -14.49
C GLY A 139 -43.25 -19.27 -14.93
N SER A 140 -42.09 -18.73 -14.55
CA SER A 140 -40.80 -19.40 -14.75
C SER A 140 -40.71 -20.71 -13.94
N GLU A 141 -39.82 -21.62 -14.35
CA GLU A 141 -39.55 -22.85 -13.57
C GLU A 141 -39.11 -22.56 -12.13
N ALA A 142 -38.42 -21.43 -11.90
CA ALA A 142 -38.06 -20.99 -10.56
C ALA A 142 -39.29 -20.57 -9.75
N ASP A 143 -40.24 -19.84 -10.34
CA ASP A 143 -41.49 -19.43 -9.71
C ASP A 143 -42.36 -20.63 -9.31
N LYS A 144 -42.43 -21.64 -10.19
CA LYS A 144 -43.14 -22.91 -9.90
C LYS A 144 -42.51 -23.66 -8.73
N ARG A 145 -41.19 -23.81 -8.72
CA ARG A 145 -40.47 -24.48 -7.62
C ARG A 145 -40.63 -23.76 -6.29
N ILE A 146 -40.59 -22.42 -6.30
CA ILE A 146 -40.84 -21.61 -5.10
C ILE A 146 -42.28 -21.83 -4.60
N SER A 147 -43.25 -21.82 -5.51
CA SER A 147 -44.67 -22.01 -5.19
C SER A 147 -44.97 -23.42 -4.65
N GLU A 148 -44.40 -24.46 -5.26
CA GLU A 148 -44.52 -25.85 -4.80
C GLU A 148 -43.94 -26.02 -3.39
N LYS A 149 -42.76 -25.45 -3.15
CA LYS A 149 -42.08 -25.54 -1.84
C LYS A 149 -42.82 -24.76 -0.75
N LEU A 150 -43.42 -23.62 -1.09
CA LEU A 150 -44.32 -22.88 -0.21
C LEU A 150 -45.59 -23.69 0.11
N ALA A 151 -46.14 -24.41 -0.86
CA ALA A 151 -47.31 -25.27 -0.63
C ALA A 151 -46.98 -26.48 0.26
N GLU A 152 -45.79 -27.08 0.09
CA GLU A 152 -45.28 -28.15 0.94
C GLU A 152 -45.09 -27.70 2.39
N LEU A 153 -44.46 -26.54 2.61
CA LEU A 153 -44.26 -25.96 3.94
C LEU A 153 -45.59 -25.64 4.64
N ARG A 154 -46.59 -25.13 3.90
CA ARG A 154 -47.94 -24.87 4.43
C ARG A 154 -48.67 -26.15 4.84
N ARG A 155 -48.40 -27.27 4.17
CA ARG A 155 -48.97 -28.58 4.53
C ARG A 155 -48.28 -29.20 5.74
N LEU A 156 -47.01 -28.90 5.97
CA LEU A 156 -46.25 -29.36 7.15
C LEU A 156 -46.55 -28.53 8.40
N SER A 157 -47.07 -27.31 8.25
CA SER A 157 -47.44 -26.42 9.34
C SER A 157 -48.90 -26.54 9.80
N ALA A 158 -49.69 -27.44 9.19
CA ALA A 158 -51.09 -27.70 9.51
C ALA A 158 -51.22 -29.09 10.17
#